data_AF-A0A120FPL2-F1
#
_entry.id   AF-A0A120FPL2-F1
#
_cell.length_a   1.000
_cell.length_b   1.000
_cell.length_c   1.000
_cell.angle_alpha   90.00
_cell.angle_beta   90.00
_cell.angle_gamma   90.00
#
_symmetry.space_group_name_H-M   'P 1'
#
loop_
_entity.id
_entity.type
_entity.pdbx_description
1 polymer ?
#
loop_
_entity_poly.entity_id
_entity_poly.type
_entity_poly.pdbx_seq_one_letter_code
_entity_poly.pdbx_strand_id
1 'polypeptide(L)'
;MLSTDRDYKPGGEHFAVPTQGEVEGKLMVSELVAVACLQELLKKEHAPVVERVRRRILRDMKHRCHALNLCSDDEKATADYALQMLESAVKEAGSR
;
A
#
# COMPACT_ATOMS: atom_id res chain seq x y z
N MET A 1 -2.88 4.38 -8.17
CA MET A 1 -1.97 4.68 -7.04
C MET A 1 -2.50 5.90 -6.29
N LEU A 2 -1.96 6.22 -5.11
CA LEU A 2 -2.18 7.55 -4.53
C LEU A 2 -1.35 8.53 -5.35
N SER A 3 -2.00 9.54 -5.90
CA SER A 3 -1.32 10.63 -6.60
C SER A 3 -1.20 11.80 -5.63
N THR A 4 0.01 12.34 -5.51
CA THR A 4 0.33 13.48 -4.66
C THR A 4 0.75 14.66 -5.54
N ASP A 5 0.66 15.88 -5.02
CA ASP A 5 1.13 17.08 -5.74
C ASP A 5 2.60 16.97 -6.16
N ARG A 6 3.39 16.17 -5.44
CA ARG A 6 4.79 15.86 -5.78
C ARG A 6 4.91 15.09 -7.10
N ASP A 7 3.92 14.28 -7.45
CA ASP A 7 3.92 13.49 -8.70
C ASP A 7 3.66 14.36 -9.94
N TYR A 8 3.21 15.60 -9.76
CA TYR A 8 2.86 16.54 -10.84
C TYR A 8 3.75 17.79 -10.89
N LYS A 9 4.95 17.75 -10.31
CA LYS A 9 5.85 18.91 -10.35
C LYS A 9 6.26 19.25 -11.81
N PRO A 10 6.02 20.49 -12.28
CA PRO A 10 6.51 20.96 -13.58
C PRO A 10 8.04 20.83 -13.67
N GLY A 11 8.56 20.34 -14.80
CA GLY A 11 10.01 20.11 -15.01
C GLY A 11 10.51 18.69 -14.75
N GLY A 12 9.65 17.78 -14.25
CA GLY A 12 9.93 16.34 -14.15
C GLY A 12 9.87 15.59 -15.49
N GLU A 13 9.45 16.27 -16.56
CA GLU A 13 9.29 15.74 -17.92
C GLU A 13 10.61 15.19 -18.50
N HIS A 14 11.75 15.69 -18.00
CA HIS A 14 13.08 15.20 -18.36
C HIS A 14 13.53 13.94 -17.61
N PHE A 15 12.79 13.52 -16.58
CA PHE A 15 13.03 12.32 -15.78
C PHE A 15 11.83 11.38 -15.88
N ALA A 16 11.62 10.85 -17.09
CA ALA A 16 10.52 9.90 -17.36
C ALA A 16 10.58 8.61 -16.51
N VAL A 17 11.75 8.32 -15.92
CA VAL A 17 11.96 7.21 -15.00
C VAL A 17 12.37 7.77 -13.63
N PRO A 18 11.64 7.43 -12.54
CA PRO A 18 12.00 7.86 -11.20
C PRO A 18 13.35 7.27 -10.79
N THR A 19 14.13 8.02 -10.02
CA THR A 19 15.37 7.52 -9.42
C THR A 19 15.06 6.46 -8.34
N GLN A 20 16.03 5.58 -8.06
CA GLN A 20 15.88 4.58 -6.98
C GLN A 20 15.49 5.23 -5.64
N GLY A 21 16.16 6.33 -5.26
CA GLY A 21 15.85 7.04 -4.02
C GLY A 21 14.44 7.64 -3.97
N GLU A 22 13.87 8.04 -5.12
CA GLU A 22 12.47 8.47 -5.18
C GLU A 22 11.50 7.31 -5.01
N VAL A 23 11.80 6.15 -5.58
CA VAL A 23 11.00 4.93 -5.40
C VAL A 23 11.04 4.49 -3.93
N GLU A 24 12.23 4.38 -3.34
CA GLU A 24 12.43 4.02 -1.93
C GLU A 24 11.74 5.02 -1.00
N GLY A 25 11.88 6.32 -1.25
CA GLY A 25 11.22 7.36 -0.47
C GLY A 25 9.69 7.24 -0.53
N LYS A 26 9.10 6.92 -1.69
CA LYS A 26 7.65 6.72 -1.84
C LYS A 26 7.17 5.47 -1.09
N LEU A 27 7.92 4.38 -1.14
CA LEU A 27 7.62 3.15 -0.41
C LEU A 27 7.68 3.39 1.10
N MET A 28 8.74 4.03 1.59
CA MET A 28 8.92 4.37 3.01
C MET A 28 7.79 5.26 3.54
N VAL A 29 7.39 6.30 2.80
CA VAL A 29 6.27 7.16 3.21
C VAL A 29 4.96 6.37 3.26
N SER A 30 4.73 5.49 2.28
CA SER A 30 3.52 4.65 2.25
C SER A 30 3.46 3.69 3.44
N GLU A 31 4.60 3.08 3.79
CA GLU A 31 4.75 2.23 4.96
C GLU A 31 4.48 3.00 6.27
N LEU A 32 5.14 4.15 6.45
CA LEU A 32 4.96 4.99 7.64
C LEU A 32 3.50 5.40 7.84
N VAL A 33 2.82 5.83 6.77
CA VAL A 33 1.40 6.20 6.82
C VAL A 33 0.54 4.99 7.18
N ALA A 34 0.79 3.82 6.57
CA ALA A 34 0.04 2.60 6.84
C ALA A 34 0.20 2.14 8.31
N VAL A 35 1.42 2.11 8.83
CA VAL A 35 1.72 1.73 10.22
C VAL A 35 1.09 2.70 11.20
N ALA A 36 1.23 4.02 10.99
CA ALA A 36 0.63 5.03 11.87
C ALA A 36 -0.90 4.91 11.93
N CYS A 37 -1.56 4.70 10.78
CA CYS A 37 -3.00 4.46 10.76
C CYS A 37 -3.39 3.17 11.50
N LEU A 38 -2.63 2.09 11.32
CA LEU A 38 -2.88 0.82 12.01
C LEU A 38 -2.67 0.93 13.53
N GLN A 39 -1.65 1.68 13.98
CA GLN A 39 -1.44 1.95 15.40
C GLN A 39 -2.68 2.60 16.03
N GLU A 40 -3.22 3.64 15.40
CA GLU A 40 -4.42 4.32 15.90
C GLU A 40 -5.67 3.42 15.87
N LEU A 41 -5.77 2.52 14.89
CA LEU A 41 -6.86 1.53 14.81
C LEU A 41 -6.74 0.46 15.92
N LEU A 42 -5.53 -0.06 16.13
CA LEU A 42 -5.26 -1.12 17.12
C LEU A 42 -5.39 -0.63 18.57
N LYS A 43 -5.16 0.66 18.83
CA LYS A 43 -5.41 1.28 20.15
C LYS A 43 -6.87 1.19 20.58
N LYS A 44 -7.82 1.10 19.64
CA LYS A 44 -9.25 1.25 19.90
C LYS A 44 -10.06 -0.04 19.74
N GLU A 45 -9.59 -1.03 18.98
CA GLU A 45 -10.33 -2.27 18.72
C GLU A 45 -9.42 -3.50 18.53
N HIS A 46 -9.94 -4.68 18.93
CA HIS A 46 -9.29 -5.99 18.78
C HIS A 46 -9.31 -6.53 17.33
N ALA A 47 -8.75 -7.73 17.14
CA ALA A 47 -8.60 -8.50 15.88
C ALA A 47 -9.70 -8.39 14.80
N PRO A 48 -11.01 -8.23 15.10
CA PRO A 48 -12.05 -8.11 14.07
C PRO A 48 -11.84 -6.96 13.06
N VAL A 49 -11.17 -5.87 13.43
CA VAL A 49 -10.96 -4.72 12.53
C VAL A 49 -9.95 -5.03 11.45
N VAL A 50 -8.84 -5.67 11.82
CA VAL A 50 -7.78 -6.04 10.89
C VAL A 50 -8.32 -6.98 9.82
N GLU A 51 -9.19 -7.93 10.20
CA GLU A 51 -9.86 -8.81 9.23
C GLU A 51 -10.86 -8.07 8.32
N ARG A 52 -11.50 -6.99 8.79
CA ARG A 52 -12.31 -6.12 7.92
C ARG A 52 -11.43 -5.37 6.91
N VAL A 53 -10.28 -4.85 7.34
CA VAL A 53 -9.30 -4.18 6.47
C VAL A 53 -8.76 -5.15 5.43
N ARG A 54 -8.35 -6.35 5.84
CA ARG A 54 -7.88 -7.42 4.94
C ARG A 54 -8.88 -7.75 3.84
N ARG A 55 -10.14 -8.01 4.19
CA ARG A 55 -11.20 -8.30 3.21
C ARG A 55 -11.45 -7.14 2.25
N ARG A 56 -11.38 -5.91 2.76
CA ARG A 56 -11.50 -4.70 1.92
C ARG A 56 -10.36 -4.60 0.93
N ILE A 57 -9.11 -4.79 1.36
CA ILE A 57 -7.93 -4.77 0.49
C ILE A 57 -8.10 -5.79 -0.64
N LEU A 58 -8.42 -7.05 -0.33
CA LEU A 58 -8.57 -8.09 -1.37
C LEU A 58 -9.66 -7.76 -2.39
N ARG A 59 -10.80 -7.23 -1.94
CA ARG A 59 -11.88 -6.80 -2.84
C ARG A 59 -11.43 -5.64 -3.72
N ASP A 60 -10.83 -4.62 -3.14
CA ASP A 60 -10.41 -3.42 -3.88
C ASP A 60 -9.27 -3.75 -4.86
N MET A 61 -8.39 -4.70 -4.49
CA MET A 61 -7.35 -5.25 -5.36
C MET A 61 -7.93 -5.92 -6.60
N LYS A 62 -8.93 -6.80 -6.46
CA LYS A 62 -9.59 -7.44 -7.62
C LYS A 62 -10.08 -6.40 -8.64
N HIS A 63 -10.70 -5.32 -8.18
CA HIS A 63 -11.20 -4.26 -9.06
C HIS A 63 -10.06 -3.49 -9.73
N ARG A 64 -8.98 -3.20 -8.98
CA ARG A 64 -7.84 -2.43 -9.49
C ARG A 64 -6.96 -3.25 -10.44
N CYS A 65 -6.72 -4.52 -10.16
CA CYS A 65 -5.99 -5.42 -11.06
C CYS A 65 -6.70 -5.55 -12.40
N HIS A 66 -8.02 -5.75 -12.37
CA HIS A 66 -8.84 -5.77 -13.57
C HIS A 66 -8.75 -4.44 -14.35
N ALA A 67 -8.83 -3.29 -13.67
CA ALA A 67 -8.70 -1.99 -14.32
C ALA A 67 -7.32 -1.75 -14.97
N LEU A 68 -6.28 -2.44 -14.49
CA LEU A 68 -4.91 -2.41 -15.04
C LEU A 68 -4.66 -3.51 -16.08
N ASN A 69 -5.65 -4.35 -16.39
CA ASN A 69 -5.53 -5.51 -17.27
C ASN A 69 -4.38 -6.45 -16.88
N LEU A 70 -4.17 -6.66 -15.58
CA LEU A 70 -3.16 -7.60 -15.10
C LEU A 70 -3.56 -9.04 -15.49
N CYS A 71 -2.58 -9.88 -15.82
CA CYS A 71 -2.84 -11.29 -16.04
C CYS A 71 -3.10 -12.00 -14.69
N SER A 72 -3.69 -13.19 -14.72
CA SER A 72 -4.05 -13.93 -13.49
C SER A 72 -2.89 -14.12 -12.52
N ASP A 73 -1.68 -14.34 -13.05
CA ASP A 73 -0.49 -14.55 -12.24
C ASP A 73 -0.06 -13.24 -11.55
N ASP A 74 -0.13 -12.12 -12.26
CA ASP A 74 0.14 -10.79 -11.70
C ASP A 74 -0.94 -10.38 -10.68
N GLU A 75 -2.21 -10.69 -10.92
CA GLU A 75 -3.28 -10.43 -9.95
C GLU A 75 -3.00 -11.17 -8.63
N LYS A 76 -2.63 -12.44 -8.73
CA LYS A 76 -2.29 -13.27 -7.58
C LYS A 76 -1.06 -12.76 -6.86
N ALA A 77 0.04 -12.51 -7.58
CA ALA A 77 1.27 -11.98 -7.00
C ALA A 77 1.02 -10.64 -6.27
N THR A 78 0.21 -9.77 -6.86
CA THR A 78 -0.10 -8.47 -6.25
C THR A 78 -0.99 -8.62 -5.01
N ALA A 79 -1.94 -9.56 -5.01
CA ALA A 79 -2.78 -9.86 -3.84
C ALA A 79 -1.95 -10.46 -2.69
N ASP A 80 -1.07 -11.41 -2.99
CA ASP A 80 -0.17 -12.03 -2.01
C ASP A 80 0.77 -10.99 -1.39
N TYR A 81 1.33 -10.11 -2.23
CA TYR A 81 2.15 -8.99 -1.77
C TYR A 81 1.38 -8.03 -0.85
N ALA A 82 0.15 -7.67 -1.22
CA ALA A 82 -0.69 -6.79 -0.39
C ALA A 82 -1.00 -7.41 1.00
N LEU A 83 -1.20 -8.73 1.06
CA LEU A 83 -1.40 -9.44 2.32
C LEU A 83 -0.15 -9.47 3.19
N GLN A 84 1.02 -9.75 2.60
CA GLN A 84 2.31 -9.72 3.31
C GLN A 84 2.63 -8.33 3.85
N MET A 85 2.33 -7.29 3.07
CA MET A 85 2.47 -5.89 3.50
C MET A 85 1.55 -5.58 4.68
N LEU A 86 0.28 -6.00 4.63
CA LEU A 86 -0.64 -5.80 5.76
C LEU A 86 -0.17 -6.52 7.02
N GLU A 87 0.26 -7.77 6.91
CA GLU A 87 0.76 -8.56 8.04
C GLU A 87 1.98 -7.89 8.69
N SER A 88 2.94 -7.47 7.86
CA SER A 88 4.13 -6.76 8.31
C SER A 88 3.78 -5.43 9.01
N ALA A 89 2.88 -4.65 8.42
CA ALA A 89 2.45 -3.37 8.99
C ALA A 89 1.67 -3.54 10.30
N VAL A 90 0.84 -4.58 10.44
CA VAL A 90 0.15 -4.90 11.70
C VAL A 90 1.15 -5.31 12.78
N LYS A 91 2.16 -6.11 12.43
CA LYS A 91 3.23 -6.52 13.35
C LYS A 91 4.03 -5.31 13.84
N GLU A 92 4.42 -4.40 12.94
CA GLU A 92 5.14 -3.17 13.31
C GLU A 92 4.25 -2.19 14.10
N ALA A 93 2.97 -2.10 13.77
CA ALA A 93 2.04 -1.26 14.50
C ALA A 93 1.81 -1.77 15.94
N GLY A 94 1.84 -3.08 16.16
CA GLY A 94 1.69 -3.68 17.49
C GLY A 94 2.97 -3.75 18.33
N SER A 95 4.14 -3.47 17.75
CA SER A 95 5.44 -3.55 18.45
C SER A 95 5.85 -2.26 19.18
N ARG A 96 5.11 -1.16 18.97
CA ARG A 96 5.39 0.19 19.50
C ARG A 96 4.26 0.69 20.39
#